data_AF-F9W808-F1
#
_entry.id   AF-F9W808-F1
#
_cell.length_a   1.000
_cell.length_b   1.000
_cell.length_c   1.000
_cell.angle_alpha   90.00
_cell.angle_beta   90.00
_cell.angle_gamma   90.00
#
_symmetry.space_group_name_H-M   'P 1'
#
loop_
_entity.id
_entity.type
_entity.pdbx_description
1 polymer ?
#
loop_
_entity_poly.entity_id
_entity_poly.type
_entity_poly.pdbx_seq_one_letter_code
_entity_poly.pdbx_strand_id
1 'polypeptide(L)'
;MDSGMWRRVLLVLVVLGMEGREVKGSNQEVYKKLCDITGILSALLNEEKYSGVTNTLREALYGGNWQDPFVNGHFTGKCGLVYPPSRSTYCSHIGMGGSGATNNHGCFAHSLLGTCLCICVPGNDRKDYCGLGDNVGKGASWISWYDDVNNLFKEVWDKINQNCTARNTTVGASGLLETLENAVEGIKKEAQDRKLNKGYFTLGGTGTSGVCGGTSQGDACVTYAAKNNIPHIPWADKY
;
A
#
# COMPACT_ATOMS: atom_id res chain seq x y z
N MET A 1 -5.07 39.30 -49.46
CA MET A 1 -5.53 38.49 -48.31
C MET A 1 -4.89 37.12 -48.47
N ASP A 2 -3.77 36.92 -47.78
CA ASP A 2 -2.83 35.83 -48.05
C ASP A 2 -3.20 34.52 -47.35
N SER A 3 -3.30 33.46 -48.15
CA SER A 3 -3.62 32.08 -47.80
C SER A 3 -2.51 31.34 -47.01
N GLY A 4 -1.44 32.04 -46.62
CA GLY A 4 -0.26 31.45 -45.97
C GLY A 4 -0.35 31.34 -44.44
N MET A 5 -1.22 32.11 -43.78
CA MET A 5 -1.21 32.23 -42.31
C MET A 5 -1.90 31.07 -41.59
N TRP A 6 -2.83 30.38 -42.26
CA TRP A 6 -3.57 29.25 -41.68
C TRP A 6 -2.75 27.95 -41.67
N ARG A 7 -1.78 27.81 -42.59
CA ARG A 7 -0.99 26.59 -42.73
C ARG A 7 0.08 26.42 -41.65
N ARG A 8 0.41 27.49 -40.92
CA ARG A 8 1.37 27.47 -39.80
C ARG A 8 0.72 27.32 -38.43
N VAL A 9 -0.57 27.62 -38.30
CA VAL A 9 -1.33 27.39 -37.06
C VAL A 9 -1.73 25.91 -36.90
N LEU A 10 -1.89 25.19 -38.02
CA LEU A 10 -2.24 23.76 -38.01
C LEU A 10 -1.09 22.80 -37.65
N LEU A 11 0.16 23.27 -37.56
CA LEU A 11 1.32 22.43 -37.24
C LEU A 11 1.78 22.51 -35.77
N VAL A 12 1.10 23.29 -34.93
CA VAL A 12 1.45 23.45 -33.50
C VAL A 12 0.46 22.68 -32.58
N LEU A 13 -0.50 21.95 -33.13
CA LEU A 13 -1.53 21.23 -32.37
C LEU A 13 -1.58 19.72 -32.67
N VAL A 14 -0.41 19.09 -32.83
CA VAL A 14 -0.29 17.62 -32.84
C VAL A 14 0.82 17.20 -31.86
N VAL A 15 0.68 17.66 -30.62
CA VAL A 15 1.21 16.99 -29.42
C VAL A 15 0.06 16.89 -28.42
N LEU A 16 -1.08 16.39 -28.90
CA LEU A 16 -2.22 16.05 -28.06
C LEU A 16 -2.24 14.52 -27.96
N GLY A 17 -2.02 14.05 -26.75
CA GLY A 17 -2.59 12.78 -26.31
C GLY A 17 -1.93 11.53 -26.86
N MET A 18 -0.61 11.41 -26.74
CA MET A 18 -0.12 10.12 -26.24
C MET A 18 -0.39 10.09 -24.73
N GLU A 19 -1.67 10.07 -24.37
CA GLU A 19 -2.08 9.32 -23.18
C GLU A 19 -1.69 7.89 -23.54
N GLY A 20 -0.44 7.53 -23.21
CA GLY A 20 -0.06 6.14 -23.09
C GLY A 20 -1.20 5.52 -22.30
N ARG A 21 -1.85 4.51 -22.86
CA ARG A 21 -2.86 3.74 -22.15
C ARG A 21 -2.16 3.20 -20.90
N GLU A 22 -2.21 3.94 -19.80
CA GLU A 22 -1.78 3.48 -18.51
C GLU A 22 -2.61 2.22 -18.30
N VAL A 23 -1.93 1.08 -18.32
CA VAL A 23 -2.55 -0.18 -17.94
C VAL A 23 -2.91 0.02 -16.48
N LYS A 24 -4.17 0.36 -16.22
CA LYS A 24 -4.69 0.67 -14.90
C LYS A 24 -4.39 -0.53 -14.01
N GLY A 25 -3.47 -0.36 -13.05
CA GLY A 25 -3.07 -1.43 -12.14
C GLY A 25 -4.28 -1.93 -11.36
N SER A 26 -4.33 -3.23 -11.06
CA SER A 26 -5.49 -3.86 -10.40
C SER A 26 -5.82 -3.27 -9.03
N ASN A 27 -4.86 -2.59 -8.40
CA ASN A 27 -4.97 -1.97 -7.08
C ASN A 27 -4.83 -0.44 -7.10
N GLN A 28 -4.78 0.21 -8.25
CA GLN A 28 -4.46 1.64 -8.35
C GLN A 28 -5.39 2.54 -7.53
N GLU A 29 -6.69 2.21 -7.43
CA GLU A 29 -7.65 2.98 -6.64
C GLU A 29 -7.44 2.82 -5.12
N VAL A 30 -7.19 1.60 -4.65
CA VAL A 30 -6.88 1.32 -3.24
C VAL A 30 -5.53 1.95 -2.89
N TYR A 31 -4.54 1.81 -3.77
CA TYR A 31 -3.24 2.42 -3.63
C TYR A 31 -3.33 3.94 -3.50
N LYS A 32 -4.12 4.62 -4.35
CA LYS A 32 -4.30 6.08 -4.25
C LYS A 32 -4.78 6.52 -2.86
N LYS A 33 -5.72 5.81 -2.26
CA LYS A 33 -6.21 6.09 -0.90
C LYS A 33 -5.11 5.89 0.16
N LEU A 34 -4.36 4.78 0.08
CA LEU A 34 -3.23 4.51 0.98
C LEU A 34 -2.09 5.51 0.78
N CYS A 35 -1.91 5.99 -0.44
CA CYS A 35 -0.91 6.98 -0.82
C CYS A 35 -1.24 8.36 -0.23
N ASP A 36 -2.52 8.76 -0.28
CA ASP A 36 -3.00 9.98 0.38
C ASP A 36 -2.71 9.90 1.91
N ILE A 37 -3.02 8.77 2.57
CA ILE A 37 -2.71 8.54 4.00
C ILE A 37 -1.20 8.60 4.26
N THR A 38 -0.40 7.92 3.43
CA THR A 38 1.07 7.90 3.54
C THR A 38 1.63 9.31 3.50
N GLY A 39 1.20 10.12 2.52
CA GLY A 39 1.63 11.51 2.39
C GLY A 39 1.27 12.36 3.61
N ILE A 40 0.05 12.22 4.15
CA ILE A 40 -0.38 12.95 5.35
C ILE A 40 0.43 12.55 6.58
N LEU A 41 0.65 11.25 6.80
CA LEU A 41 1.48 10.76 7.91
C LEU A 41 2.92 11.28 7.80
N SER A 42 3.51 11.24 6.61
CA SER A 42 4.85 11.79 6.36
C SER A 42 4.91 13.30 6.64
N ALA A 43 3.88 14.07 6.26
CA ALA A 43 3.81 15.49 6.58
C ALA A 43 3.74 15.72 8.10
N LEU A 44 2.86 15.01 8.80
CA LEU A 44 2.70 15.12 10.26
C LEU A 44 3.98 14.74 11.02
N LEU A 45 4.73 13.74 10.54
CA LEU A 45 6.02 13.34 11.12
C LEU A 45 7.11 14.42 11.02
N ASN A 46 6.98 15.35 10.06
CA ASN A 46 7.93 16.45 9.87
C ASN A 46 7.52 17.73 10.61
N GLU A 47 6.34 17.77 11.22
CA GLU A 47 5.81 18.92 11.95
C GLU A 47 6.24 18.87 13.43
N GLU A 48 6.99 19.88 13.90
CA GLU A 48 7.52 19.94 15.28
C GLU A 48 6.42 19.83 16.36
N LYS A 49 5.22 20.36 16.05
CA LYS A 49 4.05 20.34 16.91
C LYS A 49 3.59 18.92 17.29
N TYR A 50 3.96 17.91 16.51
CA TYR A 50 3.59 16.50 16.73
C TYR A 50 4.72 15.63 17.26
N SER A 51 5.80 16.23 17.78
CA SER A 51 6.89 15.53 18.48
C SER A 51 6.38 14.56 19.57
N GLY A 52 5.28 14.90 20.25
CA GLY A 52 4.66 14.07 21.29
C GLY A 52 3.93 12.80 20.80
N VAL A 53 3.46 12.76 19.55
CA VAL A 53 2.76 11.60 18.93
C VAL A 53 3.58 10.96 17.82
N THR A 54 4.80 11.43 17.59
CA THR A 54 5.70 10.96 16.52
C THR A 54 5.94 9.46 16.59
N ASN A 55 5.99 8.88 17.79
CA ASN A 55 6.15 7.43 17.94
C ASN A 55 4.92 6.68 17.42
N THR A 56 3.72 7.10 17.82
CA THR A 56 2.44 6.52 17.39
C THR A 56 2.26 6.58 15.87
N LEU A 57 2.52 7.74 15.25
CA LEU A 57 2.50 7.89 13.79
C LEU A 57 3.55 7.02 13.09
N ARG A 58 4.75 6.90 13.68
CA ARG A 58 5.83 6.03 13.17
C ARG A 58 5.44 4.55 13.27
N GLU A 59 4.77 4.16 14.35
CA GLU A 59 4.25 2.80 14.54
C GLU A 59 3.12 2.47 13.56
N ALA A 60 2.25 3.42 13.23
CA ALA A 60 1.25 3.25 12.17
C ALA A 60 1.93 3.05 10.80
N LEU A 61 2.93 3.86 10.48
CA LEU A 61 3.59 3.84 9.18
C LEU A 61 4.47 2.59 8.97
N TYR A 62 5.35 2.30 9.93
CA TYR A 62 6.38 1.27 9.81
C TYR A 62 6.11 0.01 10.64
N GLY A 63 5.17 0.05 11.59
CA GLY A 63 5.06 -0.96 12.63
C GLY A 63 5.79 -0.53 13.90
N GLY A 64 5.40 -1.12 15.01
CA GLY A 64 6.02 -0.93 16.32
C GLY A 64 7.11 -1.94 16.67
N ASN A 65 7.27 -2.19 17.96
CA ASN A 65 8.45 -2.87 18.52
C ASN A 65 8.61 -4.34 18.08
N TRP A 66 9.88 -4.78 17.96
CA TRP A 66 10.52 -6.12 17.87
C TRP A 66 9.87 -7.27 17.08
N GLN A 67 8.55 -7.33 16.93
CA GLN A 67 7.80 -8.34 16.18
C GLN A 67 7.40 -7.85 14.79
N ASP A 68 7.49 -6.54 14.53
CA ASP A 68 7.15 -5.97 13.24
C ASP A 68 8.31 -6.09 12.24
N PRO A 69 8.00 -6.33 10.95
CA PRO A 69 9.00 -6.64 9.96
C PRO A 69 9.82 -5.44 9.50
N PHE A 70 9.50 -4.22 9.91
CA PHE A 70 10.19 -3.02 9.43
C PHE A 70 10.78 -2.18 10.55
N VAL A 71 11.99 -1.67 10.31
CA VAL A 71 12.65 -0.67 11.16
C VAL A 71 13.02 0.50 10.27
N ASN A 72 12.43 1.67 10.51
CA ASN A 72 12.65 2.88 9.72
C ASN A 72 12.49 2.66 8.21
N GLY A 73 11.47 1.91 7.79
CA GLY A 73 11.21 1.60 6.38
C GLY A 73 12.03 0.44 5.80
N HIS A 74 12.95 -0.15 6.57
CA HIS A 74 13.74 -1.29 6.12
C HIS A 74 13.16 -2.61 6.61
N PHE A 75 12.94 -3.54 5.68
CA PHE A 75 12.54 -4.90 6.02
C PHE A 75 13.67 -5.61 6.77
N THR A 76 13.35 -6.22 7.91
CA THR A 76 14.31 -6.88 8.81
C THR A 76 14.12 -8.40 8.88
N GLY A 77 13.15 -8.94 8.13
CA GLY A 77 12.81 -10.36 8.17
C GLY A 77 12.08 -10.82 9.44
N LYS A 78 11.88 -9.95 10.44
CA LYS A 78 11.25 -10.31 11.71
C LYS A 78 9.73 -10.36 11.55
N CYS A 79 9.15 -11.54 11.68
CA CYS A 79 7.71 -11.75 11.56
C CYS A 79 7.33 -13.05 12.29
N GLY A 80 7.51 -13.05 13.62
CA GLY A 80 7.17 -14.19 14.48
C GLY A 80 7.66 -15.56 13.97
N LEU A 81 6.94 -16.63 14.34
CA LEU A 81 7.18 -18.01 13.88
C LEU A 81 6.53 -18.30 12.51
N VAL A 82 6.60 -17.38 11.55
CA VAL A 82 6.09 -17.64 10.20
C VAL A 82 7.08 -18.53 9.45
N TYR A 83 6.72 -19.80 9.25
CA TYR A 83 7.50 -20.74 8.46
C TYR A 83 6.61 -21.66 7.60
N PRO A 84 6.88 -21.78 6.28
CA PRO A 84 7.88 -21.04 5.52
C PRO A 84 7.44 -19.59 5.23
N PRO A 85 8.38 -18.61 5.26
CA PRO A 85 8.05 -17.22 4.95
C PRO A 85 7.65 -17.07 3.47
N SER A 86 6.47 -16.53 3.23
CA SER A 86 5.90 -16.36 1.89
C SER A 86 4.97 -15.16 1.86
N ARG A 87 4.73 -14.61 0.66
CA ARG A 87 3.84 -13.45 0.53
C ARG A 87 2.47 -13.69 1.17
N SER A 88 1.92 -14.89 0.99
CA SER A 88 0.66 -15.28 1.63
C SER A 88 0.73 -15.21 3.15
N THR A 89 1.81 -15.69 3.77
CA THR A 89 1.96 -15.60 5.24
C THR A 89 2.19 -14.18 5.76
N TYR A 90 2.81 -13.30 4.98
CA TYR A 90 2.99 -11.89 5.37
C TYR A 90 1.70 -11.06 5.18
N CYS A 91 0.92 -11.35 4.13
CA CYS A 91 -0.20 -10.52 3.68
C CYS A 91 -1.59 -11.08 4.02
N SER A 92 -1.69 -12.37 4.30
CA SER A 92 -2.98 -13.02 4.58
C SER A 92 -3.24 -13.13 6.09
N HIS A 93 -4.51 -13.13 6.44
CA HIS A 93 -5.02 -13.49 7.74
C HIS A 93 -4.70 -14.97 7.96
N ILE A 94 -4.08 -15.26 9.10
CA ILE A 94 -3.74 -16.62 9.50
C ILE A 94 -4.62 -16.91 10.72
N GLY A 95 -5.54 -17.88 10.58
CA GLY A 95 -6.46 -18.25 11.65
C GLY A 95 -5.74 -18.79 12.90
N MET A 96 -6.47 -18.87 14.02
CA MET A 96 -5.95 -19.44 15.27
C MET A 96 -5.44 -20.87 15.04
N GLY A 97 -4.16 -21.11 15.31
CA GLY A 97 -3.50 -22.41 15.14
C GLY A 97 -2.40 -22.44 14.07
N GLY A 98 -2.30 -21.42 13.22
CA GLY A 98 -1.15 -21.24 12.34
C GLY A 98 0.03 -20.62 13.09
N SER A 99 1.17 -21.30 13.10
CA SER A 99 2.44 -20.75 13.60
C SER A 99 2.76 -19.43 12.87
N GLY A 100 2.90 -18.33 13.61
CA GLY A 100 3.46 -17.08 13.07
C GLY A 100 2.55 -15.85 12.98
N ALA A 101 1.27 -15.95 13.34
CA ALA A 101 0.38 -14.78 13.34
C ALA A 101 0.56 -13.90 14.59
N THR A 102 0.56 -12.57 14.42
CA THR A 102 0.31 -11.62 15.51
C THR A 102 -1.16 -11.20 15.45
N ASN A 103 -1.95 -11.58 16.46
CA ASN A 103 -3.39 -11.28 16.53
C ASN A 103 -4.21 -11.77 15.32
N ASN A 104 -3.85 -12.94 14.77
CA ASN A 104 -4.43 -13.55 13.56
C ASN A 104 -4.21 -12.75 12.25
N HIS A 105 -3.40 -11.70 12.24
CA HIS A 105 -3.06 -10.99 11.01
C HIS A 105 -1.72 -11.49 10.44
N GLY A 106 -1.54 -11.35 9.13
CA GLY A 106 -0.21 -11.43 8.53
C GLY A 106 0.64 -10.24 8.98
N CYS A 107 1.95 -10.42 9.12
CA CYS A 107 2.80 -9.39 9.75
C CYS A 107 2.79 -8.05 9.01
N PHE A 108 2.61 -8.06 7.68
CA PHE A 108 2.60 -6.81 6.91
C PHE A 108 1.30 -6.02 7.10
N ALA A 109 0.24 -6.66 7.61
CA ALA A 109 -1.02 -5.98 7.92
C ALA A 109 -0.92 -5.02 9.12
N HIS A 110 0.15 -5.09 9.93
CA HIS A 110 0.30 -4.26 11.13
C HIS A 110 0.84 -2.85 10.87
N SER A 111 1.35 -2.59 9.67
CA SER A 111 1.88 -1.30 9.23
C SER A 111 1.30 -0.87 7.89
N LEU A 112 1.24 0.44 7.67
CA LEU A 112 0.82 1.00 6.38
C LEU A 112 1.82 0.62 5.28
N LEU A 113 3.13 0.67 5.58
CA LEU A 113 4.17 0.23 4.65
C LEU A 113 3.97 -1.23 4.23
N GLY A 114 3.77 -2.13 5.18
CA GLY A 114 3.55 -3.54 4.89
C GLY A 114 2.30 -3.76 4.04
N THR A 115 1.22 -3.05 4.36
CA THR A 115 -0.01 -3.04 3.58
C THR A 115 0.23 -2.61 2.13
N CYS A 116 0.97 -1.52 1.92
CA CYS A 116 1.35 -1.06 0.58
C CYS A 116 2.21 -2.09 -0.17
N LEU A 117 3.19 -2.71 0.50
CA LEU A 117 4.01 -3.76 -0.12
C LEU A 117 3.16 -4.97 -0.55
N CYS A 118 2.21 -5.40 0.28
CA CYS A 118 1.32 -6.51 -0.04
C CYS A 118 0.50 -6.29 -1.30
N ILE A 119 0.02 -5.07 -1.54
CA ILE A 119 -0.82 -4.77 -2.71
C ILE A 119 -0.03 -4.30 -3.94
N CYS A 120 1.19 -3.78 -3.76
CA CYS A 120 1.95 -3.14 -4.85
C CYS A 120 3.14 -3.93 -5.36
N VAL A 121 3.78 -4.76 -4.53
CA VAL A 121 4.97 -5.51 -4.99
C VAL A 121 4.54 -6.49 -6.09
N PRO A 122 5.23 -6.53 -7.25
CA PRO A 122 4.92 -7.47 -8.32
C PRO A 122 4.94 -8.93 -7.84
N GLY A 123 3.96 -9.71 -8.30
CA GLY A 123 3.86 -11.14 -8.05
C GLY A 123 4.45 -11.97 -9.19
N ASN A 124 4.03 -13.23 -9.31
CA ASN A 124 4.50 -14.17 -10.35
C ASN A 124 4.26 -13.65 -11.78
N ASP A 125 3.17 -12.91 -11.98
CA ASP A 125 2.83 -12.33 -13.28
C ASP A 125 3.62 -11.04 -13.58
N ARG A 126 4.47 -10.59 -12.65
CA ARG A 126 5.34 -9.41 -12.74
C ARG A 126 4.62 -8.13 -13.14
N LYS A 127 3.33 -8.04 -12.87
CA LYS A 127 2.54 -6.87 -13.22
C LYS A 127 2.71 -5.76 -12.20
N ASP A 128 2.61 -4.53 -12.69
CA ASP A 128 2.46 -3.36 -11.84
C ASP A 128 1.01 -3.27 -11.33
N TYR A 129 0.81 -3.64 -10.06
CA TYR A 129 -0.51 -3.62 -9.46
C TYR A 129 -0.97 -2.21 -9.04
N CYS A 130 -0.04 -1.30 -8.80
CA CYS A 130 -0.33 0.02 -8.22
C CYS A 130 -0.10 1.19 -9.17
N GLY A 131 0.46 0.97 -10.36
CA GLY A 131 0.83 2.06 -11.28
C GLY A 131 2.12 2.76 -10.85
N LEU A 132 3.08 2.05 -10.25
CA LEU A 132 4.38 2.60 -9.84
C LEU A 132 5.37 2.72 -11.02
N GLY A 133 5.09 2.05 -12.14
CA GLY A 133 5.90 1.96 -13.34
C GLY A 133 6.47 0.55 -13.57
N ASP A 134 6.53 0.12 -14.83
CA ASP A 134 6.88 -1.26 -15.23
C ASP A 134 8.30 -1.72 -14.84
N ASN A 135 9.19 -0.80 -14.46
CA ASN A 135 10.59 -1.10 -14.11
C ASN A 135 10.89 -1.10 -12.61
N VAL A 136 9.89 -0.88 -11.75
CA VAL A 136 10.09 -0.91 -10.29
C VAL A 136 10.45 -2.33 -9.86
N GLY A 137 11.58 -2.51 -9.17
CA GLY A 137 12.07 -3.84 -8.80
C GLY A 137 12.83 -4.57 -9.90
N LYS A 138 13.08 -3.94 -11.06
CA LYS A 138 13.91 -4.49 -12.16
C LYS A 138 13.50 -5.90 -12.62
N GLY A 139 12.20 -6.16 -12.64
CA GLY A 139 11.63 -7.47 -13.03
C GLY A 139 11.67 -8.54 -11.94
N ALA A 140 12.09 -8.19 -10.72
CA ALA A 140 11.94 -9.04 -9.55
C ALA A 140 10.46 -9.15 -9.16
N SER A 141 10.12 -10.27 -8.54
CA SER A 141 8.79 -10.60 -8.05
C SER A 141 8.88 -11.15 -6.63
N TRP A 142 7.78 -11.09 -5.91
CA TRP A 142 7.68 -11.67 -4.58
C TRP A 142 6.51 -12.63 -4.47
N ILE A 143 6.86 -13.90 -4.26
CA ILE A 143 5.93 -14.98 -3.92
C ILE A 143 6.43 -15.69 -2.66
N SER A 144 7.76 -15.85 -2.53
CA SER A 144 8.41 -16.64 -1.48
C SER A 144 9.65 -15.95 -0.92
N TRP A 145 10.23 -16.54 0.13
CA TRP A 145 11.46 -16.05 0.75
C TRP A 145 12.74 -16.34 -0.03
N TYR A 146 12.69 -17.19 -1.05
CA TYR A 146 13.84 -17.44 -1.93
C TYR A 146 14.12 -16.27 -2.88
N ASP A 147 13.17 -15.33 -2.97
CA ASP A 147 13.30 -14.12 -3.78
C ASP A 147 14.24 -13.12 -3.06
N ASP A 148 15.08 -12.38 -3.80
CA ASP A 148 15.82 -11.23 -3.24
C ASP A 148 14.84 -10.07 -2.98
N VAL A 149 14.07 -10.19 -1.90
CA VAL A 149 12.96 -9.30 -1.59
C VAL A 149 13.42 -7.98 -0.96
N ASN A 150 14.61 -7.93 -0.37
CA ASN A 150 15.07 -6.75 0.36
C ASN A 150 15.23 -5.55 -0.59
N ASN A 151 15.92 -5.76 -1.70
CA ASN A 151 16.11 -4.72 -2.72
C ASN A 151 14.77 -4.36 -3.37
N LEU A 152 13.94 -5.38 -3.67
CA LEU A 152 12.61 -5.18 -4.26
C LEU A 152 11.71 -4.32 -3.36
N PHE A 153 11.60 -4.65 -2.07
CA PHE A 153 10.78 -3.90 -1.12
C PHE A 153 11.28 -2.48 -0.95
N LYS A 154 12.60 -2.29 -0.89
CA LYS A 154 13.20 -0.96 -0.81
C LYS A 154 12.85 -0.12 -2.04
N GLU A 155 13.05 -0.65 -3.25
CA GLU A 155 12.76 0.08 -4.49
C GLU A 155 11.27 0.42 -4.62
N VAL A 156 10.38 -0.52 -4.27
CA VAL A 156 8.93 -0.28 -4.26
C VAL A 156 8.55 0.79 -3.24
N TRP A 157 9.10 0.71 -2.02
CA TRP A 157 8.82 1.68 -0.96
C TRP A 157 9.37 3.07 -1.29
N ASP A 158 10.58 3.16 -1.82
CA ASP A 158 11.17 4.42 -2.29
C ASP A 158 10.27 5.07 -3.36
N LYS A 159 9.73 4.26 -4.28
CA LYS A 159 8.81 4.75 -5.31
C LYS A 159 7.48 5.21 -4.74
N ILE A 160 6.93 4.48 -3.76
CA ILE A 160 5.73 4.90 -3.04
C ILE A 160 5.97 6.24 -2.35
N ASN A 161 7.05 6.41 -1.61
CA ASN A 161 7.36 7.68 -0.94
C ASN A 161 7.52 8.85 -1.91
N GLN A 162 8.11 8.61 -3.08
CA GLN A 162 8.23 9.63 -4.13
C GLN A 162 6.87 10.05 -4.70
N ASN A 163 5.97 9.08 -4.90
CA ASN A 163 4.66 9.32 -5.50
C ASN A 163 3.64 9.86 -4.46
N CYS A 164 3.80 9.49 -3.20
CA CYS A 164 2.90 9.81 -2.10
C CYS A 164 3.35 11.07 -1.36
N THR A 165 3.34 12.19 -2.05
CA THR A 165 3.47 13.49 -1.41
C THR A 165 2.11 13.91 -0.84
N ALA A 166 2.09 14.45 0.39
CA ALA A 166 0.92 15.21 0.81
C ALA A 166 0.63 16.24 -0.29
N ARG A 167 -0.64 16.34 -0.73
CA ARG A 167 -1.05 17.47 -1.56
C ARG A 167 -0.61 18.73 -0.84
N ASN A 168 -0.19 19.77 -1.57
CA ASN A 168 0.13 21.09 -1.02
C ASN A 168 -1.10 21.66 -0.32
N THR A 169 -1.37 21.17 0.88
CA THR A 169 -2.44 21.61 1.73
C THR A 169 -1.82 22.76 2.49
N THR A 170 -2.20 23.98 2.12
CA THR A 170 -2.05 25.20 2.94
C THR A 170 -2.82 25.11 4.26
N VAL A 171 -3.23 23.90 4.64
CA VAL A 171 -4.05 23.58 5.79
C VAL A 171 -3.08 23.26 6.92
N GLY A 172 -3.21 23.98 8.03
CA GLY A 172 -2.37 23.72 9.19
C GLY A 172 -2.61 22.32 9.77
N ALA A 173 -1.68 21.89 10.61
CA ALA A 173 -1.69 20.69 11.46
C ALA A 173 -3.08 20.08 11.78
N SER A 174 -4.03 20.87 12.29
CA SER A 174 -5.36 20.37 12.66
C SER A 174 -6.16 19.83 11.48
N GLY A 175 -6.09 20.47 10.32
CA GLY A 175 -6.81 19.99 9.15
C GLY A 175 -6.12 18.81 8.47
N LEU A 176 -4.81 18.63 8.66
CA LEU A 176 -4.12 17.39 8.28
C LEU A 176 -4.65 16.19 9.08
N LEU A 177 -4.87 16.35 10.39
CA LEU A 177 -5.46 15.28 11.22
C LEU A 177 -6.89 14.93 10.79
N GLU A 178 -7.74 15.92 10.56
CA GLU A 178 -9.11 15.68 10.06
C GLU A 178 -9.10 15.01 8.69
N THR A 179 -8.17 15.41 7.82
CA THR A 179 -8.00 14.76 6.51
C THR A 179 -7.53 13.31 6.67
N LEU A 180 -6.61 13.05 7.61
CA LEU A 180 -6.13 11.71 7.93
C LEU A 180 -7.26 10.82 8.43
N GLU A 181 -8.06 11.30 9.38
CA GLU A 181 -9.21 10.56 9.92
C GLU A 181 -10.19 10.17 8.82
N ASN A 182 -10.58 11.12 7.97
CA ASN A 182 -11.47 10.87 6.84
C ASN A 182 -10.87 9.87 5.83
N ALA A 183 -9.57 9.97 5.55
CA ALA A 183 -8.90 9.07 4.61
C ALA A 183 -8.84 7.64 5.15
N VAL A 184 -8.57 7.47 6.44
CA VAL A 184 -8.52 6.16 7.09
C VAL A 184 -9.91 5.53 7.20
N GLU A 185 -10.95 6.29 7.55
CA GLU A 185 -12.33 5.80 7.52
C GLU A 185 -12.74 5.35 6.10
N GLY A 186 -12.28 6.06 5.06
CA GLY A 186 -12.45 5.66 3.67
C GLY A 186 -11.81 4.30 3.34
N ILE A 187 -10.65 3.97 3.94
CA ILE A 187 -10.00 2.66 3.81
C ILE A 187 -10.72 1.59 4.62
N LYS A 188 -11.16 1.89 5.85
CA LYS A 188 -11.95 0.94 6.66
C LYS A 188 -13.23 0.55 5.94
N LYS A 189 -13.92 1.51 5.33
CA LYS A 189 -15.10 1.25 4.50
C LYS A 189 -14.79 0.42 3.26
N GLU A 190 -13.71 0.72 2.54
CA GLU A 190 -13.27 -0.10 1.39
C GLU A 190 -13.02 -1.56 1.79
N ALA A 191 -12.37 -1.79 2.93
CA ALA A 191 -12.16 -3.13 3.45
C ALA A 191 -13.48 -3.80 3.84
N GLN A 192 -14.39 -3.06 4.48
CA GLN A 192 -15.72 -3.54 4.90
C GLN A 192 -16.55 -4.04 3.71
N ASP A 193 -16.56 -3.29 2.61
CA ASP A 193 -17.29 -3.63 1.38
C ASP A 193 -16.72 -4.89 0.70
N ARG A 194 -15.49 -5.28 1.06
CA ARG A 194 -14.80 -6.49 0.57
C ARG A 194 -14.71 -7.57 1.65
N LYS A 195 -15.80 -7.78 2.39
CA LYS A 195 -15.93 -8.89 3.33
C LYS A 195 -15.94 -10.23 2.59
N LEU A 196 -15.13 -11.18 3.05
CA LEU A 196 -15.07 -12.53 2.51
C LEU A 196 -15.89 -13.50 3.36
N ASN A 197 -16.40 -14.57 2.74
CA ASN A 197 -17.32 -15.55 3.36
C ASN A 197 -16.77 -16.20 4.64
N LYS A 198 -15.45 -16.19 4.83
CA LYS A 198 -14.76 -16.78 5.98
C LYS A 198 -14.60 -15.82 7.17
N GLY A 199 -15.26 -14.65 7.16
CA GLY A 199 -15.31 -13.75 8.31
C GLY A 199 -14.09 -12.82 8.47
N TYR A 200 -13.35 -12.59 7.38
CA TYR A 200 -12.27 -11.59 7.31
C TYR A 200 -12.47 -10.67 6.11
N PHE A 201 -11.69 -9.60 6.06
CA PHE A 201 -11.82 -8.51 5.09
C PHE A 201 -10.57 -8.41 4.23
N THR A 202 -10.67 -7.82 3.04
CA THR A 202 -9.50 -7.64 2.16
C THR A 202 -9.36 -6.22 1.64
N LEU A 203 -8.12 -5.77 1.46
CA LEU A 203 -7.77 -4.59 0.68
C LEU A 203 -6.91 -5.01 -0.51
N GLY A 204 -7.17 -4.39 -1.67
CA GLY A 204 -6.58 -4.82 -2.93
C GLY A 204 -7.14 -6.15 -3.42
N GLY A 205 -6.59 -6.64 -4.52
CA GLY A 205 -7.01 -7.87 -5.19
C GLY A 205 -8.37 -7.76 -5.85
N THR A 206 -8.51 -8.35 -7.03
CA THR A 206 -9.81 -8.54 -7.71
C THR A 206 -10.21 -10.00 -7.64
N GLY A 207 -11.26 -10.34 -6.89
CA GLY A 207 -11.78 -11.70 -6.80
C GLY A 207 -10.92 -12.68 -5.98
N THR A 208 -10.16 -12.17 -5.00
CA THR A 208 -9.31 -13.00 -4.13
C THR A 208 -10.11 -14.08 -3.39
N SER A 209 -9.49 -15.25 -3.20
CA SER A 209 -9.98 -16.29 -2.27
C SER A 209 -9.68 -15.97 -0.80
N GLY A 210 -8.99 -14.86 -0.55
CA GLY A 210 -8.47 -14.45 0.75
C GLY A 210 -7.04 -14.92 1.04
N VAL A 211 -6.39 -15.54 0.06
CA VAL A 211 -4.96 -15.89 0.13
C VAL A 211 -4.21 -14.89 -0.73
N CYS A 212 -3.46 -14.00 -0.09
CA CYS A 212 -2.71 -12.95 -0.76
C CYS A 212 -1.30 -13.43 -1.13
N GLY A 213 -1.23 -14.37 -2.06
CA GLY A 213 0.03 -15.02 -2.47
C GLY A 213 0.79 -14.37 -3.63
N GLY A 214 0.20 -13.39 -4.32
CA GLY A 214 0.81 -12.78 -5.52
C GLY A 214 0.95 -13.73 -6.72
N THR A 215 0.18 -14.82 -6.78
CA THR A 215 0.17 -15.73 -7.94
C THR A 215 -0.63 -15.19 -9.12
N SER A 216 -1.56 -14.27 -8.85
CA SER A 216 -2.38 -13.56 -9.84
C SER A 216 -2.66 -12.13 -9.35
N GLN A 217 -3.21 -11.28 -10.23
CA GLN A 217 -3.71 -9.95 -9.85
C GLN A 217 -4.73 -9.99 -8.71
N GLY A 218 -5.51 -11.08 -8.60
CA GLY A 218 -6.44 -11.30 -7.50
C GLY A 218 -5.75 -11.47 -6.15
N ASP A 219 -4.51 -11.95 -6.15
CA ASP A 219 -3.76 -12.31 -4.94
C ASP A 219 -2.81 -11.20 -4.48
N ALA A 220 -2.80 -10.06 -5.18
CA ALA A 220 -2.13 -8.83 -4.78
C ALA A 220 -3.01 -8.08 -3.76
N CYS A 221 -3.13 -8.64 -2.57
CA CYS A 221 -4.03 -8.13 -1.53
C CYS A 221 -3.36 -8.13 -0.16
N VAL A 222 -4.05 -7.58 0.82
CA VAL A 222 -3.87 -7.87 2.24
C VAL A 222 -5.22 -8.25 2.83
N THR A 223 -5.23 -9.07 3.87
CA THR A 223 -6.48 -9.39 4.59
C THR A 223 -6.37 -9.12 6.08
N TYR A 224 -7.50 -8.73 6.66
CA TYR A 224 -7.63 -8.34 8.06
C TYR A 224 -8.70 -9.17 8.75
N ALA A 225 -8.39 -9.65 9.97
CA ALA A 225 -9.36 -10.27 10.85
C ALA A 225 -10.55 -9.34 11.14
N ALA A 226 -11.72 -9.93 11.39
CA ALA A 226 -12.85 -9.20 11.93
C ALA A 226 -12.71 -8.95 13.43
N LYS A 227 -13.13 -7.78 13.88
CA LYS A 227 -13.40 -7.47 15.28
C LYS A 227 -14.80 -6.86 15.32
N ASN A 228 -15.75 -7.46 16.03
CA ASN A 228 -17.15 -7.00 16.06
C ASN A 228 -17.78 -6.81 14.65
N ASN A 229 -17.49 -7.72 13.72
CA ASN A 229 -18.00 -7.69 12.34
C ASN A 229 -17.55 -6.47 11.50
N ILE A 230 -16.49 -5.78 11.91
CA ILE A 230 -15.79 -4.73 11.15
C ILE A 230 -14.31 -5.11 10.95
N PRO A 231 -13.61 -4.60 9.91
CA PRO A 231 -12.21 -4.89 9.69
C PRO A 231 -11.36 -4.30 10.82
N HIS A 232 -10.54 -5.14 11.44
CA HIS A 232 -9.53 -4.69 12.39
C HIS A 232 -8.23 -4.42 11.63
N ILE A 233 -7.95 -3.15 11.33
CA ILE A 233 -6.76 -2.72 10.57
C ILE A 233 -5.77 -2.11 11.57
N PRO A 234 -4.73 -2.84 12.03
CA PRO A 234 -3.95 -2.40 13.19
C PRO A 234 -3.23 -1.07 13.02
N TRP A 235 -2.72 -0.75 11.84
CA TRP A 235 -2.09 0.55 11.59
C TRP A 235 -3.09 1.71 11.58
N ALA A 236 -4.33 1.43 11.19
CA ALA A 236 -5.44 2.37 11.17
C ALA A 236 -6.12 2.53 12.54
N ASP A 237 -5.61 1.91 13.59
CA ASP A 237 -6.06 2.15 14.97
C ASP A 237 -4.97 2.88 15.79
N LYS A 238 -3.84 3.23 15.16
CA LYS A 238 -2.63 3.81 15.78
C LYS A 238 -2.30 5.22 15.29
N TYR A 239 -3.16 5.92 14.57
CA TYR A 239 -2.83 7.24 14.00
C TYR A 239 -3.46 8.39 14.77
#